data_AF-A0A950A450-F1
#
_entry.id   AF-A0A950A450-F1
#
_cell.length_a   1.000
_cell.length_b   1.000
_cell.length_c   1.000
_cell.angle_alpha   90.00
_cell.angle_beta   90.00
_cell.angle_gamma   90.00
#
_symmetry.space_group_name_H-M   'P 1'
#
loop_
_entity.id
_entity.type
_entity.pdbx_description
1 polymer ?
#
loop_
_entity_poly.entity_id
_entity_poly.type
_entity_poly.pdbx_seq_one_letter_code
_entity_poly.pdbx_strand_id
1 'polypeptide(L)'
;MPVDRAAAETFIWSAARLVDRHRYTMLFADGPAEPVVAALSGYRNPDGGFGHALEPDLRCPQSQPAATLSALETLREAGGLDSDMASGARAWIARIAAPDGGIPSALTGFEPYPHSPWWSADPGSMLTFALAGVLHAGAVTDDEWLARATEWCWRGIEDTGRKPTGYWLKFACTFLDAVPDEDRARAALTSLRLRLDPAAFAPAGGTEGERLRPLDISPRPGSRSRRLFSETDIEAHLDEVENEQENDGGWMFDWLAWSPEQTSAWRGIVTIRALTWLRDNGRSI
;
A
#
# COMPACT_ATOMS: atom_id res chain seq x y z
N MET A 1 -17.18 16.94 -10.77
CA MET A 1 -18.58 16.44 -10.88
C MET A 1 -18.78 15.41 -9.77
N PRO A 2 -19.99 15.20 -9.22
CA PRO A 2 -20.15 14.12 -8.25
C PRO A 2 -19.76 12.79 -8.90
N VAL A 3 -19.02 11.98 -8.17
CA VAL A 3 -18.62 10.63 -8.60
C VAL A 3 -19.85 9.78 -8.87
N ASP A 4 -19.85 9.06 -10.00
CA ASP A 4 -20.88 8.08 -10.32
C ASP A 4 -20.53 6.72 -9.70
N ARG A 5 -20.99 6.48 -8.48
CA ARG A 5 -20.75 5.22 -7.78
C ARG A 5 -21.41 4.01 -8.44
N ALA A 6 -22.53 4.17 -9.15
CA ALA A 6 -23.17 3.06 -9.85
C ALA A 6 -22.33 2.62 -11.06
N ALA A 7 -21.71 3.57 -11.76
CA ALA A 7 -20.72 3.28 -12.79
C ALA A 7 -19.48 2.60 -12.18
N ALA A 8 -18.98 3.09 -11.04
CA ALA A 8 -17.86 2.46 -10.35
C ALA A 8 -18.18 1.02 -9.90
N GLU A 9 -19.39 0.77 -9.40
CA GLU A 9 -19.86 -0.57 -9.07
C GLU A 9 -19.88 -1.48 -10.32
N THR A 10 -20.42 -0.98 -11.43
CA THR A 10 -20.44 -1.70 -12.72
C THR A 10 -19.04 -2.05 -13.19
N PHE A 11 -18.07 -1.12 -13.04
CA PHE A 11 -16.66 -1.35 -13.33
C PHE A 11 -16.10 -2.51 -12.48
N ILE A 12 -16.33 -2.50 -11.17
CA ILE A 12 -15.85 -3.53 -10.25
C ILE A 12 -16.35 -4.92 -10.65
N TRP A 13 -17.64 -5.06 -10.94
CA TRP A 13 -18.20 -6.35 -11.35
C TRP A 13 -17.69 -6.83 -12.71
N SER A 14 -17.37 -5.89 -13.61
CA SER A 14 -16.93 -6.19 -14.98
C SER A 14 -15.44 -6.55 -15.06
N ALA A 15 -14.58 -5.90 -14.28
CA ALA A 15 -13.13 -5.92 -14.49
C ALA A 15 -12.27 -6.26 -13.26
N ALA A 16 -12.75 -6.03 -12.03
CA ALA A 16 -11.94 -6.27 -10.83
C ALA A 16 -11.77 -7.77 -10.53
N ARG A 17 -10.69 -8.13 -9.83
CA ARG A 17 -10.44 -9.52 -9.37
C ARG A 17 -11.45 -9.90 -8.30
N LEU A 18 -11.66 -11.20 -8.08
CA LEU A 18 -12.63 -11.68 -7.10
C LEU A 18 -12.37 -11.14 -5.67
N VAL A 19 -11.10 -11.08 -5.25
CA VAL A 19 -10.74 -10.49 -3.94
C VAL A 19 -11.14 -9.02 -3.86
N ASP A 20 -10.93 -8.24 -4.92
CA ASP A 20 -11.28 -6.82 -4.96
C ASP A 20 -12.80 -6.60 -5.02
N ARG A 21 -13.55 -7.48 -5.70
CA ARG A 21 -15.02 -7.45 -5.67
C ARG A 21 -15.56 -7.64 -4.26
N HIS A 22 -15.03 -8.63 -3.53
CA HIS A 22 -15.42 -8.83 -2.12
C HIS A 22 -15.01 -7.67 -1.23
N ARG A 23 -13.82 -7.09 -1.45
CA ARG A 23 -13.39 -5.88 -0.73
C ARG A 23 -14.35 -4.71 -0.99
N TYR A 24 -14.77 -4.51 -2.23
CA TYR A 24 -15.77 -3.50 -2.58
C TYR A 24 -17.10 -3.75 -1.85
N THR A 25 -17.63 -4.98 -1.87
CA THR A 25 -18.87 -5.30 -1.16
C THR A 25 -18.76 -5.04 0.34
N MET A 26 -17.64 -5.43 0.96
CA MET A 26 -17.38 -5.18 2.38
C MET A 26 -17.31 -3.68 2.72
N LEU A 27 -16.66 -2.88 1.87
CA LEU A 27 -16.42 -1.45 2.14
C LEU A 27 -17.60 -0.54 1.76
N PHE A 28 -18.41 -0.94 0.79
CA PHE A 28 -19.40 -0.06 0.15
C PHE A 28 -20.78 -0.70 -0.08
N ALA A 29 -21.01 -1.95 0.31
CA ALA A 29 -22.31 -2.61 0.13
C ALA A 29 -22.72 -3.47 1.34
N ASP A 30 -22.31 -3.07 2.54
CA ASP A 30 -22.62 -3.72 3.82
C ASP A 30 -22.35 -5.24 3.83
N GLY A 31 -21.34 -5.66 3.07
CA GLY A 31 -20.95 -7.06 2.94
C GLY A 31 -20.12 -7.57 4.13
N PRO A 32 -20.19 -8.90 4.41
CA PRO A 32 -19.32 -9.52 5.39
C PRO A 32 -17.83 -9.50 4.97
N ALA A 33 -16.93 -9.63 5.94
CA ALA A 33 -15.48 -9.68 5.71
C ALA A 33 -15.01 -11.08 5.28
N GLU A 34 -15.76 -12.13 5.63
CA GLU A 34 -15.40 -13.53 5.40
C GLU A 34 -15.12 -13.87 3.93
N PRO A 35 -15.91 -13.40 2.93
CA PRO A 35 -15.61 -13.62 1.51
C PRO A 35 -14.27 -13.01 1.06
N VAL A 36 -13.84 -11.90 1.65
CA VAL A 36 -12.53 -11.29 1.36
C VAL A 36 -11.43 -12.24 1.77
N VAL A 37 -11.48 -12.74 3.02
CA VAL A 37 -10.48 -13.67 3.57
C VAL A 37 -10.49 -15.00 2.80
N ALA A 38 -11.67 -15.50 2.43
CA ALA A 38 -11.81 -16.72 1.65
C ALA A 38 -11.16 -16.58 0.25
N ALA A 39 -11.42 -15.49 -0.47
CA ALA A 39 -10.78 -15.25 -1.77
C ALA A 39 -9.27 -15.02 -1.64
N LEU A 40 -8.83 -14.33 -0.58
CA LEU A 40 -7.41 -14.08 -0.31
C LEU A 40 -6.62 -15.38 -0.12
N SER A 41 -7.26 -16.44 0.42
CA SER A 41 -6.62 -17.75 0.61
C SER A 41 -6.08 -18.37 -0.69
N GLY A 42 -6.67 -18.04 -1.84
CA GLY A 42 -6.20 -18.50 -3.15
C GLY A 42 -4.83 -17.96 -3.57
N TYR A 43 -4.35 -16.90 -2.91
CA TYR A 43 -3.05 -16.29 -3.16
C TYR A 43 -1.97 -16.77 -2.17
N ARG A 44 -2.35 -17.54 -1.15
CA ARG A 44 -1.45 -18.02 -0.10
C ARG A 44 -0.72 -19.29 -0.54
N ASN A 45 0.59 -19.34 -0.29
CA ASN A 45 1.40 -20.53 -0.51
C ASN A 45 1.58 -21.36 0.78
N PRO A 46 1.94 -22.65 0.67
CA PRO A 46 2.14 -23.53 1.83
C PRO A 46 3.21 -23.06 2.82
N ASP A 47 4.15 -22.21 2.38
CA ASP A 47 5.23 -21.67 3.21
C ASP A 47 4.78 -20.52 4.13
N GLY A 48 3.53 -20.06 3.99
CA GLY A 48 2.91 -18.99 4.76
C GLY A 48 2.88 -17.63 4.03
N GLY A 49 3.66 -17.45 2.96
CA GLY A 49 3.70 -16.21 2.19
C GLY A 49 2.67 -16.17 1.07
N PHE A 50 2.70 -15.09 0.28
CA PHE A 50 1.72 -14.82 -0.78
C PHE A 50 2.39 -14.51 -2.11
N GLY A 51 1.73 -14.91 -3.21
CA GLY A 51 2.19 -14.70 -4.58
C GLY A 51 1.01 -14.57 -5.54
N HIS A 52 1.13 -15.16 -6.73
CA HIS A 52 0.02 -15.33 -7.70
C HIS A 52 -0.59 -14.00 -8.17
N ALA A 53 0.25 -13.00 -8.41
CA ALA A 53 -0.18 -11.67 -8.86
C ALA A 53 -1.12 -10.95 -7.88
N LEU A 54 -1.06 -11.27 -6.57
CA LEU A 54 -1.76 -10.51 -5.54
C LEU A 54 -1.31 -9.04 -5.55
N GLU A 55 0.01 -8.84 -5.59
CA GLU A 55 0.65 -7.60 -6.05
C GLU A 55 0.65 -7.61 -7.59
N PRO A 56 -0.14 -6.76 -8.27
CA PRO A 56 -0.34 -6.86 -9.72
C PRO A 56 0.93 -6.71 -10.57
N ASP A 57 1.96 -6.04 -10.04
CA ASP A 57 3.23 -5.83 -10.73
C ASP A 57 4.17 -7.04 -10.71
N LEU A 58 3.84 -8.09 -9.95
CA LEU A 58 4.66 -9.29 -9.83
C LEU A 58 3.80 -10.55 -10.00
N ARG A 59 3.84 -11.16 -11.20
CA ARG A 59 3.02 -12.35 -11.52
C ARG A 59 3.67 -13.68 -11.09
N CYS A 60 4.71 -13.61 -10.26
CA CYS A 60 5.41 -14.76 -9.72
C CYS A 60 4.45 -15.59 -8.82
N PRO A 61 4.33 -16.91 -9.02
CA PRO A 61 3.48 -17.76 -8.17
C PRO A 61 4.10 -18.01 -6.79
N GLN A 62 5.42 -17.92 -6.66
CA GLN A 62 6.12 -18.06 -5.39
C GLN A 62 5.79 -16.90 -4.44
N SER A 63 6.03 -17.13 -3.15
CA SER A 63 5.82 -16.13 -2.12
C SER A 63 6.78 -14.95 -2.29
N GLN A 64 6.24 -13.73 -2.24
CA GLN A 64 6.97 -12.49 -2.46
C GLN A 64 6.64 -11.44 -1.39
N PRO A 65 7.59 -10.56 -1.02
CA PRO A 65 7.38 -9.56 0.03
C PRO A 65 6.21 -8.61 -0.26
N ALA A 66 6.14 -8.08 -1.47
CA ALA A 66 5.08 -7.14 -1.85
C ALA A 66 3.69 -7.78 -1.85
N ALA A 67 3.55 -9.00 -2.39
CA ALA A 67 2.29 -9.74 -2.33
C ALA A 67 1.89 -10.08 -0.89
N THR A 68 2.85 -10.40 -0.03
CA THR A 68 2.58 -10.67 1.40
C THR A 68 2.19 -9.40 2.15
N LEU A 69 2.74 -8.24 1.81
CA LEU A 69 2.26 -6.94 2.28
C LEU A 69 0.80 -6.72 1.87
N SER A 70 0.45 -6.89 0.59
CA SER A 70 -0.93 -6.73 0.11
C SER A 70 -1.91 -7.63 0.85
N ALA A 71 -1.49 -8.85 1.21
CA ALA A 71 -2.29 -9.78 2.01
C ALA A 71 -2.51 -9.26 3.44
N LEU A 72 -1.47 -8.78 4.12
CA LEU A 72 -1.58 -8.21 5.46
C LEU A 72 -2.43 -6.94 5.49
N GLU A 73 -2.31 -6.09 4.47
CA GLU A 73 -3.16 -4.90 4.33
C GLU A 73 -4.63 -5.27 4.14
N THR A 74 -4.91 -6.27 3.30
CA THR A 74 -6.27 -6.79 3.07
C THR A 74 -6.84 -7.44 4.33
N LEU A 75 -6.04 -8.23 5.06
CA LEU A 75 -6.44 -8.83 6.32
C LEU A 75 -6.74 -7.76 7.37
N ARG A 76 -5.94 -6.69 7.45
CA ARG A 76 -6.20 -5.57 8.37
C ARG A 76 -7.50 -4.86 8.04
N GLU A 77 -7.75 -4.59 6.76
CA GLU A 77 -9.00 -3.98 6.30
C GLU A 77 -10.22 -4.84 6.68
N ALA A 78 -10.07 -6.17 6.60
CA ALA A 78 -11.09 -7.15 6.97
C ALA A 78 -11.13 -7.50 8.48
N GLY A 79 -10.33 -6.85 9.33
CA GLY A 79 -10.26 -7.15 10.77
C GLY A 79 -9.63 -8.51 11.13
N GLY A 80 -8.91 -9.13 10.20
CA GLY A 80 -8.35 -10.48 10.30
C GLY A 80 -6.85 -10.56 10.64
N LEU A 81 -6.23 -9.52 11.23
CA LEU A 81 -4.80 -9.56 11.59
C LEU A 81 -4.45 -10.52 12.74
N ASP A 82 -5.43 -10.97 13.51
CA ASP A 82 -5.26 -11.99 14.56
C ASP A 82 -5.47 -13.43 14.04
N SER A 83 -5.73 -13.60 12.74
CA SER A 83 -5.96 -14.93 12.15
C SER A 83 -4.69 -15.77 12.00
N ASP A 84 -4.87 -17.09 11.85
CA ASP A 84 -3.79 -18.01 11.48
C ASP A 84 -3.14 -17.66 10.13
N MET A 85 -3.91 -17.05 9.22
CA MET A 85 -3.40 -16.59 7.93
C MET A 85 -2.42 -15.43 8.12
N ALA A 86 -2.79 -14.43 8.92
CA ALA A 86 -1.92 -13.31 9.27
C ALA A 86 -0.68 -13.78 10.04
N SER A 87 -0.85 -14.70 10.99
CA SER A 87 0.26 -15.30 11.75
C SER A 87 1.25 -16.03 10.84
N GLY A 88 0.77 -16.79 9.86
CA GLY A 88 1.61 -17.43 8.84
C GLY A 88 2.36 -16.43 7.96
N ALA A 89 1.69 -15.34 7.55
CA ALA A 89 2.33 -14.27 6.79
C ALA A 89 3.44 -13.56 7.59
N ARG A 90 3.19 -13.23 8.86
CA ARG A 90 4.19 -12.64 9.76
C ARG A 90 5.41 -13.55 9.95
N ALA A 91 5.18 -14.84 10.20
CA ALA A 91 6.24 -15.83 10.32
C ALA A 91 7.07 -15.95 9.02
N TRP A 92 6.41 -15.87 7.86
CA TRP A 92 7.08 -15.87 6.56
C TRP A 92 7.95 -14.62 6.38
N ILE A 93 7.43 -13.43 6.71
CA ILE A 93 8.17 -12.16 6.67
C ILE A 93 9.39 -12.21 7.58
N ALA A 94 9.23 -12.67 8.83
CA ALA A 94 10.33 -12.79 9.78
C ALA A 94 11.45 -13.71 9.27
N ARG A 95 11.11 -14.78 8.53
CA ARG A 95 12.07 -15.74 7.97
C ARG A 95 12.90 -15.17 6.83
N ILE A 96 12.33 -14.27 6.02
CA ILE A 96 13.03 -13.67 4.86
C ILE A 96 13.78 -12.39 5.21
N ALA A 97 13.58 -11.87 6.43
CA ALA A 97 14.20 -10.65 6.89
C ALA A 97 15.73 -10.76 6.99
N ALA A 98 16.41 -9.69 6.60
CA ALA A 98 17.83 -9.53 6.91
C ALA A 98 18.04 -9.42 8.45
N PRO A 99 19.26 -9.69 8.96
CA PRO A 99 19.53 -9.62 10.40
C PRO A 99 19.20 -8.27 11.04
N ASP A 100 19.29 -7.19 10.28
CA ASP A 100 19.01 -5.82 10.73
C ASP A 100 17.52 -5.43 10.68
N GLY A 101 16.65 -6.36 10.24
CA GLY A 101 15.19 -6.19 10.10
C GLY A 101 14.71 -5.85 8.69
N GLY A 102 15.62 -5.49 7.77
CA GLY A 102 15.26 -5.06 6.42
C GLY A 102 14.60 -6.16 5.58
N ILE A 103 13.63 -5.78 4.76
CA ILE A 103 12.94 -6.64 3.81
C ILE A 103 13.25 -6.19 2.37
N PRO A 104 13.72 -7.08 1.47
CA PRO A 104 13.96 -6.74 0.07
C PRO A 104 12.65 -6.44 -0.67
N SER A 105 12.73 -5.76 -1.82
CA SER A 105 11.52 -5.43 -2.59
C SER A 105 10.91 -6.66 -3.29
N ALA A 106 11.77 -7.59 -3.70
CA ALA A 106 11.42 -8.92 -4.21
C ALA A 106 12.46 -9.94 -3.71
N LEU A 107 12.11 -11.22 -3.69
CA LEU A 107 13.05 -12.32 -3.55
C LEU A 107 13.42 -12.86 -4.92
N THR A 108 14.65 -13.34 -5.09
CA THR A 108 15.11 -13.98 -6.34
C THR A 108 14.24 -15.16 -6.75
N GLY A 109 14.27 -15.51 -8.03
CA GLY A 109 13.45 -16.57 -8.63
C GLY A 109 12.17 -16.07 -9.28
N PHE A 110 11.87 -14.77 -9.19
CA PHE A 110 10.76 -14.14 -9.90
C PHE A 110 11.07 -13.81 -11.37
N GLU A 111 12.36 -13.70 -11.71
CA GLU A 111 12.85 -13.21 -12.99
C GLU A 111 12.30 -13.99 -14.21
N PRO A 112 12.07 -15.32 -14.14
CA PRO A 112 11.45 -16.06 -15.25
C PRO A 112 9.96 -15.79 -15.47
N TYR A 113 9.28 -15.11 -14.55
CA TYR A 113 7.84 -14.86 -14.60
C TYR A 113 7.55 -13.43 -15.08
N PRO A 114 6.36 -13.13 -15.63
CA PRO A 114 6.02 -11.75 -16.00
C PRO A 114 6.04 -10.79 -14.79
N HIS A 115 6.73 -9.67 -14.92
CA HIS A 115 6.91 -8.69 -13.86
C HIS A 115 7.22 -7.29 -14.43
N SER A 116 6.98 -6.26 -13.62
CA SER A 116 7.39 -4.89 -13.92
C SER A 116 8.92 -4.70 -13.80
N PRO A 117 9.53 -3.72 -14.48
CA PRO A 117 10.98 -3.57 -14.53
C PRO A 117 11.66 -3.04 -13.24
N TRP A 118 10.89 -2.65 -12.21
CA TRP A 118 11.42 -2.01 -10.99
C TRP A 118 11.71 -2.96 -9.83
N TRP A 119 11.43 -4.26 -9.98
CA TRP A 119 11.70 -5.23 -8.93
C TRP A 119 13.20 -5.47 -8.77
N SER A 120 13.67 -5.39 -7.52
CA SER A 120 15.04 -5.71 -7.16
C SER A 120 15.10 -6.64 -5.94
N ALA A 121 16.06 -7.56 -5.98
CA ALA A 121 16.39 -8.40 -4.84
C ALA A 121 17.37 -7.74 -3.85
N ASP A 122 17.64 -6.44 -4.01
CA ASP A 122 18.53 -5.70 -3.12
C ASP A 122 18.07 -5.77 -1.65
N PRO A 123 19.00 -5.94 -0.70
CA PRO A 123 18.65 -5.99 0.72
C PRO A 123 18.03 -4.68 1.20
N GLY A 124 16.94 -4.78 1.95
CA GLY A 124 16.32 -3.64 2.63
C GLY A 124 15.68 -2.61 1.68
N SER A 125 14.36 -2.59 1.65
CA SER A 125 13.58 -1.71 0.77
C SER A 125 12.54 -0.90 1.55
N MET A 126 11.85 -0.01 0.83
CA MET A 126 10.72 0.74 1.37
C MET A 126 9.57 -0.15 1.86
N LEU A 127 9.49 -1.42 1.43
CA LEU A 127 8.50 -2.38 1.94
C LEU A 127 8.66 -2.66 3.42
N THR A 128 9.87 -2.50 3.98
CA THR A 128 10.11 -2.64 5.43
C THR A 128 9.25 -1.64 6.22
N PHE A 129 9.15 -0.39 5.75
CA PHE A 129 8.28 0.61 6.37
C PHE A 129 6.81 0.24 6.24
N ALA A 130 6.38 -0.24 5.07
CA ALA A 130 4.99 -0.61 4.82
C ALA A 130 4.54 -1.78 5.71
N LEU A 131 5.37 -2.83 5.79
CA LEU A 131 5.12 -4.01 6.62
C LEU A 131 5.14 -3.65 8.11
N ALA A 132 6.11 -2.85 8.58
CA ALA A 132 6.11 -2.37 9.97
C ALA A 132 4.88 -1.51 10.26
N GLY A 133 4.50 -0.62 9.33
CA GLY A 133 3.34 0.26 9.45
C GLY A 133 2.02 -0.49 9.53
N VAL A 134 1.80 -1.53 8.70
CA VAL A 134 0.56 -2.32 8.76
C VAL A 134 0.45 -3.10 10.08
N LEU A 135 1.55 -3.63 10.61
CA LEU A 135 1.54 -4.36 11.89
C LEU A 135 1.36 -3.42 13.09
N HIS A 136 2.04 -2.27 13.12
CA HIS A 136 1.81 -1.26 14.15
C HIS A 136 0.37 -0.72 14.13
N ALA A 137 -0.19 -0.50 12.94
CA ALA A 137 -1.58 -0.08 12.80
C ALA A 137 -2.58 -1.15 13.26
N GLY A 138 -2.15 -2.41 13.30
CA GLY A 138 -2.90 -3.54 13.88
C GLY A 138 -2.62 -3.79 15.36
N ALA A 139 -1.85 -2.94 16.04
CA ALA A 139 -1.43 -3.10 17.43
C ALA A 139 -0.72 -4.44 17.73
N VAL A 140 -0.01 -5.01 16.75
CA VAL A 140 0.81 -6.21 16.96
C VAL A 140 1.99 -5.85 17.87
N THR A 141 2.13 -6.57 18.98
CA THR A 141 3.15 -6.30 20.01
C THR A 141 4.11 -7.47 20.24
N ASP A 142 3.66 -8.70 19.96
CA ASP A 142 4.43 -9.93 20.18
C ASP A 142 5.13 -10.42 18.89
N ASP A 143 5.95 -9.57 18.27
CA ASP A 143 6.68 -9.92 17.04
C ASP A 143 8.14 -9.42 17.09
N GLU A 144 9.09 -10.35 17.21
CA GLU A 144 10.52 -10.04 17.28
C GLU A 144 11.06 -9.38 16.01
N TRP A 145 10.49 -9.70 14.85
CA TRP A 145 10.89 -9.05 13.59
C TRP A 145 10.39 -7.61 13.57
N LEU A 146 9.17 -7.34 14.03
CA LEU A 146 8.62 -5.97 14.09
C LEU A 146 9.50 -5.04 14.94
N ALA A 147 10.06 -5.52 16.05
CA ALA A 147 11.01 -4.74 16.86
C ALA A 147 12.26 -4.34 16.04
N ARG A 148 12.88 -5.29 15.33
CA ARG A 148 14.05 -5.00 14.48
C ARG A 148 13.70 -4.10 13.30
N ALA A 149 12.56 -4.34 12.65
CA ALA A 149 12.06 -3.53 11.55
C ALA A 149 11.75 -2.09 11.98
N THR A 150 11.23 -1.90 13.20
CA THR A 150 10.99 -0.57 13.79
C THR A 150 12.29 0.20 13.93
N GLU A 151 13.34 -0.42 14.47
CA GLU A 151 14.67 0.18 14.56
C GLU A 151 15.28 0.45 13.17
N TRP A 152 15.07 -0.45 12.21
CA TRP A 152 15.48 -0.24 10.82
C TRP A 152 14.82 0.98 10.21
N CYS A 153 13.50 1.14 10.41
CA CYS A 153 12.74 2.28 9.91
C CYS A 153 13.24 3.60 10.51
N TRP A 154 13.48 3.63 11.83
CA TRP A 154 14.01 4.82 12.49
C TRP A 154 15.37 5.24 11.95
N ARG A 155 16.31 4.29 11.81
CA ARG A 155 17.62 4.56 11.20
C ARG A 155 17.48 5.17 9.81
N GLY A 156 16.57 4.65 8.99
CA GLY A 156 16.32 5.16 7.64
C GLY A 156 15.71 6.56 7.60
N ILE A 157 14.81 6.88 8.53
CA ILE A 157 14.13 8.19 8.61
C ILE A 157 15.06 9.28 9.19
N GLU A 158 15.89 8.91 10.15
CA GLU A 158 16.81 9.80 10.87
C GLU A 158 18.12 10.05 10.11
N ASP A 159 18.41 9.26 9.08
CA ASP A 159 19.49 9.56 8.14
C ASP A 159 19.17 10.82 7.31
N THR A 160 19.75 11.94 7.74
CA THR A 160 19.60 13.24 7.07
C THR A 160 20.37 13.34 5.76
N GLY A 161 21.33 12.43 5.50
CA GLY A 161 22.04 12.32 4.24
C GLY A 161 21.21 11.72 3.12
N ARG A 162 20.14 10.98 3.46
CA ARG A 162 19.21 10.40 2.49
C ARG A 162 18.21 11.44 2.00
N LYS A 163 18.03 11.50 0.68
CA LYS A 163 16.95 12.25 0.04
C LYS A 163 15.68 11.37 -0.06
N PRO A 164 14.55 11.76 0.54
CA PRO A 164 13.28 11.07 0.33
C PRO A 164 12.87 11.08 -1.15
N THR A 165 12.29 9.99 -1.64
CA THR A 165 11.73 9.86 -2.99
C THR A 165 10.40 9.12 -2.93
N GLY A 166 9.51 9.33 -3.92
CA GLY A 166 8.09 8.93 -3.93
C GLY A 166 7.69 7.82 -2.95
N TYR A 167 7.79 6.55 -3.38
CA TYR A 167 7.37 5.40 -2.56
C TYR A 167 8.09 5.28 -1.22
N TRP A 168 9.33 5.73 -1.11
CA TRP A 168 10.01 5.77 0.19
C TRP A 168 9.28 6.71 1.15
N LEU A 169 8.90 7.92 0.70
CA LEU A 169 8.18 8.89 1.52
C LEU A 169 6.80 8.37 1.92
N LYS A 170 6.07 7.77 0.99
CA LYS A 170 4.76 7.15 1.23
C LYS A 170 4.83 6.10 2.34
N PHE A 171 5.74 5.14 2.23
CA PHE A 171 5.80 4.06 3.21
C PHE A 171 6.41 4.53 4.53
N ALA A 172 7.38 5.45 4.53
CA ALA A 172 7.86 6.09 5.75
C ALA A 172 6.72 6.81 6.50
N CYS A 173 5.84 7.53 5.80
CA CYS A 173 4.66 8.15 6.40
C CYS A 173 3.66 7.11 6.94
N THR A 174 3.47 5.99 6.22
CA THR A 174 2.64 4.87 6.68
C THR A 174 3.14 4.32 8.02
N PHE A 175 4.46 4.15 8.17
CA PHE A 175 5.08 3.76 9.43
C PHE A 175 4.91 4.83 10.52
N LEU A 176 5.22 6.09 10.22
CA LEU A 176 5.16 7.21 11.17
C LEU A 176 3.74 7.48 11.68
N ASP A 177 2.73 7.20 10.87
CA ASP A 177 1.31 7.29 11.27
C ASP A 177 0.90 6.21 12.27
N ALA A 178 1.58 5.08 12.28
CA ALA A 178 1.18 3.89 13.03
C ALA A 178 2.06 3.61 14.26
N VAL A 179 3.34 3.98 14.22
CA VAL A 179 4.31 3.64 15.28
C VAL A 179 3.87 4.17 16.67
N PRO A 180 4.08 3.42 17.77
CA PRO A 180 3.60 3.83 19.10
C PRO A 180 4.23 5.11 19.65
N ASP A 181 5.48 5.41 19.32
CA ASP A 181 6.19 6.61 19.78
C ASP A 181 5.71 7.86 19.01
N GLU A 182 4.64 8.47 19.51
CA GLU A 182 4.00 9.64 18.91
C GLU A 182 4.91 10.85 18.79
N ASP A 183 5.67 11.15 19.84
CA ASP A 183 6.49 12.34 19.91
C ASP A 183 7.67 12.24 18.95
N ARG A 184 8.34 11.08 18.90
CA ARG A 184 9.40 10.81 17.92
C ARG A 184 8.86 10.87 16.50
N ALA A 185 7.66 10.33 16.26
CA ALA A 185 7.04 10.37 14.94
C ALA A 185 6.71 11.80 14.49
N ARG A 186 6.15 12.64 15.38
CA ARG A 186 5.85 14.06 15.08
C ARG A 186 7.12 14.87 14.84
N ALA A 187 8.20 14.60 15.59
CA ALA A 187 9.49 15.23 15.38
C ALA A 187 10.09 14.83 14.03
N ALA A 188 10.05 13.55 13.68
CA ALA A 188 10.51 13.03 12.40
C ALA A 188 9.73 13.63 11.20
N LEU A 189 8.40 13.74 11.30
CA LEU A 189 7.59 14.39 10.26
C LEU A 189 7.93 15.88 10.10
N THR A 190 8.19 16.59 11.20
CA THR A 190 8.66 17.98 11.15
C THR A 190 10.01 18.08 10.42
N SER A 191 10.95 17.20 10.76
CA SER A 191 12.26 17.12 10.08
C SER A 191 12.15 16.77 8.60
N LEU A 192 11.26 15.84 8.23
CA LEU A 192 10.97 15.49 6.84
C LEU A 192 10.43 16.71 6.10
N ARG A 193 9.41 17.39 6.63
CA ARG A 193 8.80 18.58 6.01
C ARG A 193 9.83 19.65 5.64
N LEU A 194 10.85 19.85 6.48
CA LEU A 194 11.93 20.83 6.21
C LEU A 194 12.88 20.42 5.08
N ARG A 195 12.92 19.14 4.73
CA ARG A 195 13.81 18.56 3.70
C ARG A 195 13.07 18.11 2.44
N LEU A 196 11.73 18.19 2.41
CA LEU A 196 10.92 17.83 1.26
C LEU A 196 11.05 18.90 0.16
N ASP A 197 11.73 18.52 -0.92
CA ASP A 197 11.71 19.21 -2.21
C ASP A 197 10.51 18.69 -3.02
N PRO A 198 9.77 19.52 -3.79
CA PRO A 198 8.80 19.05 -4.78
C PRO A 198 9.27 17.87 -5.65
N ALA A 199 10.57 17.76 -5.95
CA ALA A 199 11.09 16.60 -6.69
C ALA A 199 10.97 15.27 -5.93
N ALA A 200 10.81 15.28 -4.60
CA ALA A 200 10.68 14.09 -3.76
C ALA A 200 9.39 13.30 -4.00
N PHE A 201 8.40 13.90 -4.66
CA PHE A 201 7.14 13.24 -5.01
C PHE A 201 7.28 12.31 -6.23
N ALA A 202 8.30 12.50 -7.07
CA ALA A 202 8.60 11.58 -8.15
C ALA A 202 9.22 10.27 -7.62
N PRO A 203 8.73 9.09 -8.04
CA PRO A 203 9.37 7.82 -7.72
C PRO A 203 10.76 7.68 -8.35
N ALA A 204 11.70 7.12 -7.61
CA ALA A 204 13.02 6.80 -8.15
C ALA A 204 12.88 5.67 -9.20
N GLY A 205 13.23 5.96 -10.46
CA GLY A 205 13.06 5.02 -11.57
C GLY A 205 11.63 4.89 -12.09
N GLY A 206 10.73 5.81 -11.71
CA GLY A 206 9.35 5.85 -12.21
C GLY A 206 9.24 6.29 -13.68
N THR A 207 8.03 6.22 -14.23
CA THR A 207 7.76 6.68 -15.61
C THR A 207 7.67 8.20 -15.71
N GLU A 208 7.84 8.75 -16.92
CA GLU A 208 7.67 10.18 -17.16
C GLU A 208 6.27 10.64 -16.73
N GLY A 209 6.21 11.63 -15.82
CA GLY A 209 4.97 12.17 -15.29
C GLY A 209 4.41 11.48 -14.04
N GLU A 210 4.93 10.29 -13.67
CA GLU A 210 4.54 9.56 -12.45
C GLU A 210 4.94 10.39 -11.22
N ARG A 211 3.96 10.66 -10.35
CA ARG A 211 4.21 11.42 -9.12
C ARG A 211 3.24 11.01 -8.03
N LEU A 212 3.77 10.80 -6.83
CA LEU A 212 2.93 10.66 -5.66
C LEU A 212 2.29 12.01 -5.31
N ARG A 213 1.00 11.97 -5.07
CA ARG A 213 0.20 13.14 -4.71
C ARG A 213 -0.16 13.09 -3.21
N PRO A 214 -0.72 14.17 -2.64
CA PRO A 214 -0.94 14.23 -1.20
C PRO A 214 -1.72 13.06 -0.58
N LEU A 215 -2.72 12.51 -1.29
CA LEU A 215 -3.50 11.37 -0.81
C LEU A 215 -2.76 10.03 -0.97
N ASP A 216 -1.77 9.92 -1.85
CA ASP A 216 -0.90 8.74 -1.92
C ASP A 216 -0.04 8.59 -0.66
N ILE A 217 0.27 9.70 0.01
CA ILE A 217 1.15 9.76 1.19
C ILE A 217 0.36 9.84 2.49
N SER A 218 -0.71 10.65 2.53
CA SER A 218 -1.54 10.87 3.72
C SER A 218 -3.03 10.79 3.38
N PRO A 219 -3.58 9.59 3.09
CA PRO A 219 -4.96 9.45 2.63
C PRO A 219 -6.01 9.72 3.71
N ARG A 220 -5.73 9.37 4.98
CA ARG A 220 -6.72 9.39 6.07
C ARG A 220 -6.74 10.74 6.80
N PRO A 221 -7.92 11.32 7.07
CA PRO A 221 -8.01 12.49 7.96
C PRO A 221 -7.45 12.15 9.34
N GLY A 222 -6.79 13.12 9.97
CA GLY A 222 -6.23 12.96 11.32
C GLY A 222 -4.94 12.14 11.41
N SER A 223 -4.48 11.50 10.33
CA SER A 223 -3.13 10.90 10.25
C SER A 223 -2.06 11.92 10.66
N ARG A 224 -0.98 11.46 11.32
CA ARG A 224 0.10 12.36 11.76
C ARG A 224 0.76 13.02 10.55
N SER A 225 0.96 12.27 9.48
CA SER A 225 1.49 12.66 8.17
C SER A 225 0.66 13.71 7.45
N ARG A 226 -0.62 13.90 7.82
CA ARG A 226 -1.50 14.93 7.24
C ARG A 226 -0.90 16.34 7.35
N ARG A 227 -0.09 16.59 8.38
CA ARG A 227 0.64 17.86 8.58
C ARG A 227 1.71 18.16 7.52
N LEU A 228 2.06 17.21 6.65
CA LEU A 228 2.98 17.44 5.54
C LEU A 228 2.33 18.27 4.44
N PHE A 229 0.99 18.29 4.37
CA PHE A 229 0.23 18.96 3.31
C PHE A 229 -0.62 20.08 3.89
N SER A 230 -0.85 21.13 3.11
CA SER A 230 -1.89 22.10 3.46
C SER A 230 -3.27 21.50 3.21
N GLU A 231 -4.29 22.04 3.88
CA GLU A 231 -5.68 21.67 3.59
C GLU A 231 -6.04 21.93 2.13
N THR A 232 -5.55 23.03 1.55
CA THR A 232 -5.72 23.35 0.12
C THR A 232 -5.12 22.29 -0.80
N ASP A 233 -3.95 21.72 -0.48
CA ASP A 233 -3.34 20.66 -1.30
C ASP A 233 -4.18 19.36 -1.25
N ILE A 234 -4.76 19.06 -0.09
CA ILE A 234 -5.64 17.90 0.08
C ILE A 234 -6.93 18.09 -0.71
N GLU A 235 -7.58 19.24 -0.56
CA GLU A 235 -8.82 19.56 -1.26
C GLU A 235 -8.63 19.56 -2.78
N ALA A 236 -7.54 20.15 -3.27
CA ALA A 236 -7.21 20.14 -4.69
C ALA A 236 -7.03 18.72 -5.23
N HIS A 237 -6.36 17.84 -4.47
CA HIS A 237 -6.19 16.46 -4.90
C HIS A 237 -7.49 15.63 -4.79
N LEU A 238 -8.37 15.94 -3.82
CA LEU A 238 -9.71 15.33 -3.78
C LEU A 238 -10.54 15.73 -5.01
N ASP A 239 -10.48 17.00 -5.41
CA ASP A 239 -11.13 17.49 -6.64
C ASP A 239 -10.58 16.78 -7.89
N GLU A 240 -9.26 16.57 -7.96
CA GLU A 240 -8.65 15.76 -9.03
C GLU A 240 -9.22 14.34 -9.04
N VAL A 241 -9.22 13.66 -7.89
CA VAL A 241 -9.73 12.27 -7.78
C VAL A 241 -11.20 12.17 -8.22
N GLU A 242 -12.05 13.15 -7.88
CA GLU A 242 -13.45 13.17 -8.35
C GLU A 242 -13.57 13.30 -9.87
N ASN A 243 -12.65 14.02 -10.51
CA ASN A 243 -12.67 14.25 -11.95
C ASN A 243 -11.86 13.21 -12.75
N GLU A 244 -11.17 12.28 -12.08
CA GLU A 244 -10.39 11.18 -12.68
C GLU A 244 -11.20 9.91 -12.93
N GLN A 245 -12.50 9.90 -12.59
CA GLN A 245 -13.37 8.79 -12.97
C GLN A 245 -13.48 8.71 -14.49
N GLU A 246 -13.12 7.55 -15.04
CA GLU A 246 -13.19 7.28 -16.47
C GLU A 246 -14.61 6.93 -16.92
N ASN A 247 -14.85 6.97 -18.23
CA ASN A 247 -16.17 6.71 -18.83
C ASN A 247 -16.73 5.31 -18.54
N ASP A 248 -15.87 4.33 -18.22
CA ASP A 248 -16.28 2.98 -17.85
C ASP A 248 -16.55 2.84 -16.34
N GLY A 249 -16.45 3.93 -15.58
CA GLY A 249 -16.74 4.03 -14.15
C GLY A 249 -15.53 3.80 -13.24
N GLY A 250 -14.42 3.28 -13.75
CA GLY A 250 -13.22 3.00 -12.97
C GLY A 250 -12.24 4.19 -12.91
N TRP A 251 -11.18 4.03 -12.12
CA TRP A 251 -10.03 4.94 -12.13
C TRP A 251 -8.86 4.31 -12.86
N MET A 252 -7.95 5.15 -13.33
CA MET A 252 -6.67 4.75 -13.89
C MET A 252 -5.52 5.15 -12.96
N PHE A 253 -4.38 4.47 -13.09
CA PHE A 253 -3.15 4.80 -12.40
C PHE A 253 -2.16 5.50 -13.34
N ASP A 254 -1.16 6.19 -12.79
CA ASP A 254 -0.20 7.03 -13.52
C ASP A 254 1.20 6.40 -13.68
N TRP A 255 1.43 5.20 -13.16
CA TRP A 255 2.64 4.40 -13.40
C TRP A 255 2.52 3.48 -14.63
N LEU A 256 3.59 2.76 -14.98
CA LEU A 256 3.65 1.94 -16.19
C LEU A 256 2.58 0.82 -16.22
N ALA A 257 1.68 0.91 -17.20
CA ALA A 257 0.73 -0.14 -17.57
C ALA A 257 1.40 -1.19 -18.48
N TRP A 258 2.25 -2.05 -17.90
CA TRP A 258 3.13 -2.94 -18.67
C TRP A 258 2.46 -4.22 -19.20
N SER A 259 1.28 -4.61 -18.70
CA SER A 259 0.49 -5.71 -19.27
C SER A 259 -1.01 -5.53 -19.07
N PRO A 260 -1.87 -6.07 -19.97
CA PRO A 260 -3.33 -5.90 -19.88
C PRO A 260 -3.93 -6.35 -18.55
N GLU A 261 -3.52 -7.51 -18.02
CA GLU A 261 -4.10 -8.01 -16.77
C GLU A 261 -3.49 -7.34 -15.53
N GLN A 262 -2.29 -6.73 -15.62
CA GLN A 262 -1.77 -5.87 -14.56
C GLN A 262 -2.59 -4.59 -14.51
N THR A 263 -2.88 -4.01 -15.68
CA THR A 263 -3.78 -2.86 -15.81
C THR A 263 -5.15 -3.17 -15.19
N SER A 264 -5.79 -4.27 -15.60
CA SER A 264 -7.11 -4.65 -15.06
C SER A 264 -7.09 -4.86 -13.54
N ALA A 265 -6.07 -5.54 -13.01
CA ALA A 265 -5.94 -5.81 -11.58
C ALA A 265 -5.72 -4.51 -10.78
N TRP A 266 -4.82 -3.63 -11.23
CA TRP A 266 -4.60 -2.34 -10.58
C TRP A 266 -5.81 -1.43 -10.67
N ARG A 267 -6.52 -1.38 -11.81
CA ARG A 267 -7.72 -0.55 -11.94
C ARG A 267 -8.80 -0.91 -10.93
N GLY A 268 -8.98 -2.21 -10.63
CA GLY A 268 -9.84 -2.65 -9.51
C GLY A 268 -9.40 -2.08 -8.17
N ILE A 269 -8.10 -2.18 -7.85
CA ILE A 269 -7.53 -1.65 -6.61
C ILE A 269 -7.65 -0.14 -6.52
N VAL A 270 -7.27 0.61 -7.56
CA VAL A 270 -7.27 2.08 -7.52
C VAL A 270 -8.68 2.67 -7.55
N THR A 271 -9.66 1.96 -8.12
CA THR A 271 -11.08 2.33 -8.02
C THR A 271 -11.57 2.24 -6.58
N ILE A 272 -11.31 1.13 -5.88
CA ILE A 272 -11.63 0.98 -4.45
C ILE A 272 -10.91 2.03 -3.61
N ARG A 273 -9.63 2.30 -3.94
CA ARG A 273 -8.81 3.31 -3.28
C ARG A 273 -9.40 4.71 -3.44
N ALA A 274 -9.78 5.11 -4.64
CA ALA A 274 -10.38 6.42 -4.92
C ALA A 274 -11.67 6.60 -4.12
N LEU A 275 -12.59 5.63 -4.19
CA LEU A 275 -13.83 5.66 -3.40
C LEU A 275 -13.57 5.72 -1.89
N THR A 276 -12.56 4.98 -1.40
CA THR A 276 -12.17 4.99 0.02
C THR A 276 -11.65 6.36 0.43
N TRP A 277 -10.76 6.97 -0.37
CA TRP A 277 -10.24 8.31 -0.10
C TRP A 277 -11.34 9.36 -0.06
N LEU A 278 -12.23 9.35 -1.05
CA LEU A 278 -13.36 10.27 -1.12
C LEU A 278 -14.27 10.13 0.11
N ARG A 279 -14.74 8.91 0.41
CA ARG A 279 -15.58 8.62 1.59
C ARG A 279 -14.91 9.07 2.88
N ASP A 280 -13.67 8.65 3.10
CA ASP A 280 -12.96 8.90 4.36
C ASP A 280 -12.70 10.40 4.57
N ASN A 281 -12.54 11.18 3.49
CA ASN A 281 -12.39 12.64 3.55
C ASN A 281 -13.74 13.39 3.43
N GLY A 282 -14.87 12.70 3.57
CA GLY A 282 -16.19 13.32 3.62
C GLY A 282 -16.76 13.80 2.29
N ARG A 283 -16.20 13.36 1.16
CA ARG A 283 -16.79 13.57 -0.17
C ARG A 283 -18.00 12.64 -0.36
N SER A 284 -18.96 13.11 -1.14
CA SER A 284 -20.15 12.32 -1.50
C SER A 284 -19.79 11.32 -2.59
N ILE A 285 -20.11 10.03 -2.34
CA ILE A 285 -19.98 8.93 -3.30
C ILE A 285 -21.26 8.12 -3.42
#